data_AF-A0A2T2V3V4-F1
#
_entry.id   AF-A0A2T2V3V4-F1
#
_cell.length_a   1.000
_cell.length_b   1.000
_cell.length_c   1.000
_cell.angle_alpha   90.00
_cell.angle_beta   90.00
_cell.angle_gamma   90.00
#
_symmetry.space_group_name_H-M   'P 1'
#
loop_
_entity.id
_entity.type
_entity.pdbx_description
1 polymer ?
#
loop_
_entity_poly.entity_id
_entity_poly.type
_entity_poly.pdbx_seq_one_letter_code
_entity_poly.pdbx_strand_id
1 'polypeptide(L)' 'MPRATNKPATRRRRKKILNKAKGYWGRRSKVYKVAK' A
#
# COMPACT_ATOMS: atom_id res chain seq x y z
N MET A 1 27.37 -11.89 -2.18
CA MET A 1 26.13 -11.92 -3.01
C MET A 1 25.19 -10.81 -2.55
N PRO A 2 24.90 -9.77 -3.36
CA PRO A 2 23.92 -8.75 -2.98
C PRO A 2 22.52 -9.38 -2.92
N ARG A 3 21.85 -9.26 -1.77
CA ARG A 3 20.46 -9.72 -1.61
C ARG A 3 19.51 -8.61 -2.04
N ALA A 4 18.76 -8.81 -3.12
CA ALA A 4 17.75 -7.86 -3.54
C ALA A 4 16.69 -7.67 -2.44
N THR A 5 16.47 -6.43 -1.98
CA THR A 5 15.43 -6.14 -0.99
C THR A 5 14.19 -5.56 -1.66
N ASN A 6 13.05 -6.25 -1.57
CA ASN A 6 11.78 -5.85 -2.23
C ASN A 6 11.02 -4.71 -1.51
N LYS A 7 11.65 -4.05 -0.54
CA LYS A 7 11.02 -2.99 0.29
C LYS A 7 10.50 -1.78 -0.53
N PRO A 8 11.23 -1.20 -1.49
CA PRO A 8 10.74 -0.03 -2.24
C PRO A 8 9.60 -0.38 -3.19
N ALA A 9 9.70 -1.50 -3.93
CA ALA A 9 8.65 -1.98 -4.83
C ALA A 9 7.33 -2.25 -4.08
N THR A 10 7.43 -2.83 -2.90
CA THR A 10 6.24 -3.12 -2.05
C THR A 10 5.62 -1.84 -1.49
N ARG A 11 6.42 -0.84 -1.08
CA ARG A 11 5.92 0.47 -0.65
C ARG A 11 5.15 1.18 -1.76
N ARG A 12 5.68 1.20 -2.99
CA ARG A 12 5.01 1.83 -4.15
C ARG A 12 3.65 1.18 -4.44
N ARG A 13 3.58 -0.16 -4.45
CA ARG A 13 2.32 -0.91 -4.66
C ARG A 13 1.26 -0.57 -3.61
N ARG A 14 1.64 -0.53 -2.32
CA ARG A 14 0.71 -0.19 -1.23
C ARG A 14 0.18 1.24 -1.34
N LYS A 15 1.05 2.21 -1.67
CA LYS A 15 0.63 3.60 -1.87
C LYS A 15 -0.34 3.77 -3.04
N LYS A 16 -0.15 3.05 -4.15
CA LYS A 16 -1.07 3.09 -5.30
C LYS A 16 -2.50 2.70 -4.92
N ILE A 17 -2.64 1.66 -4.10
CA ILE A 17 -3.96 1.16 -3.64
C ILE A 17 -4.58 2.14 -2.64
N LEU A 18 -3.82 2.59 -1.64
CA LEU A 18 -4.33 3.55 -0.65
C LEU A 18 -4.71 4.90 -1.27
N ASN A 19 -4.02 5.34 -2.32
CA ASN A 19 -4.39 6.56 -3.04
C ASN A 19 -5.73 6.45 -3.74
N LYS A 20 -6.09 5.26 -4.25
CA LYS A 20 -7.41 5.01 -4.86
C LYS A 20 -8.52 4.93 -3.80
N ALA A 21 -8.21 4.45 -2.61
CA ALA A 21 -9.15 4.32 -1.50
C ALA A 21 -9.35 5.62 -0.68
N LYS A 22 -8.74 6.74 -1.10
CA LYS A 22 -8.98 8.04 -0.45
C LYS A 22 -10.46 8.41 -0.55
N GLY A 23 -11.04 8.86 0.56
CA GLY A 23 -12.47 9.18 0.68
C GLY A 23 -13.31 8.07 1.32
N TYR A 24 -12.78 6.85 1.48
CA TYR A 24 -13.51 5.80 2.19
C TYR A 24 -13.52 6.01 3.71
N TRP A 25 -14.66 5.70 4.33
CA TRP A 25 -14.87 5.86 5.77
C TRP A 25 -13.98 4.90 6.60
N GLY A 26 -13.42 5.43 7.69
CA GLY A 26 -12.70 4.65 8.70
C GLY A 26 -11.45 3.93 8.17
N ARG A 27 -11.34 2.63 8.44
CA ARG A 27 -10.12 1.82 8.15
C ARG A 27 -9.92 1.55 6.66
N ARG A 28 -10.96 1.74 5.84
CA ARG A 28 -10.96 1.44 4.40
C ARG A 28 -10.05 2.37 3.58
N SER A 29 -9.78 3.58 4.07
CA SER A 29 -8.85 4.54 3.42
C SER A 29 -7.42 4.50 3.97
N LYS A 30 -7.20 3.82 5.10
CA LYS A 30 -5.92 3.87 5.85
C LYS A 30 -5.16 2.53 5.87
N VAL A 31 -5.86 1.40 5.82
CA VAL A 31 -5.25 0.07 5.99
C VAL A 31 -5.16 -0.66 4.65
N TYR A 32 -3.94 -0.98 4.20
CA TYR A 32 -3.70 -1.65 2.91
C TYR A 32 -4.47 -2.98 2.76
N LYS A 33 -4.54 -3.80 3.82
CA LYS A 33 -5.27 -5.08 3.78
C LYS A 33 -6.78 -4.92 3.60
N VAL A 34 -7.34 -3.77 4.01
CA VAL A 34 -8.77 -3.46 3.91
C VAL A 34 -9.08 -2.72 2.60
N ALA A 35 -8.11 -1.97 2.08
CA ALA A 35 -8.23 -1.19 0.84
C ALA A 35 -7.84 -1.97 -0.43
N LYS A 36 -7.15 -3.11 -0.29
CA LYS A 36 -6.84 -4.03 -1.39
C LYS A 36 -8.13 -4.64 -1.92
#